data_AF-X6LEP3-F1
#
_entry.id   AF-X6LEP3-F1
#
_cell.length_a   1.000
_cell.length_b   1.000
_cell.length_c   1.000
_cell.angle_alpha   90.00
_cell.angle_beta   90.00
_cell.angle_gamma   90.00
#
_symmetry.space_group_name_H-M   'P 1'
#
loop_
_entity.id
_entity.type
_entity.pdbx_description
1 polymer ?
#
loop_
_entity_poly.entity_id
_entity_poly.type
_entity_poly.pdbx_seq_one_letter_code
_entity_poly.pdbx_strand_id
1 'polypeptide(L)'
;VILDDNVNIDGNVYAINCKIECRENVKISMQFFISKGTIINYKSQKCIFPIEWNTKIHHDIPIKLFDLNNKANYYLLKKKFTKAIVYLQKVIQIANDTFDIEHLYVAALNDSLGVIYLKIGQYDKSIEYCEIALKVRLTIFGTSHIDITISFYNLGFANFMI
;
A
#
# COMPACT_ATOMS: atom_id res chain seq x y z
N VAL A 1 -14.83 21.12 6.71
CA VAL A 1 -14.96 19.85 7.44
C VAL A 1 -13.94 19.85 8.57
N ILE A 2 -14.33 19.46 9.77
CA ILE A 2 -13.41 19.31 10.90
C ILE A 2 -13.23 17.81 11.12
N LEU A 3 -11.98 17.34 11.09
CA LEU A 3 -11.61 16.00 11.53
C LEU A 3 -11.16 16.13 12.99
N ASP A 4 -12.00 15.64 13.89
CA ASP A 4 -11.80 15.70 15.34
C ASP A 4 -10.64 14.83 15.82
N ASP A 5 -10.35 14.90 17.12
CA ASP A 5 -9.23 14.19 17.72
C ASP A 5 -9.40 12.66 17.59
N ASN A 6 -8.31 11.96 17.25
CA ASN A 6 -8.24 10.50 17.11
C ASN A 6 -9.15 9.89 16.03
N VAL A 7 -9.46 10.64 14.97
CA VAL A 7 -10.17 10.10 13.79
C VAL A 7 -9.27 9.15 13.00
N ASN A 8 -9.73 7.92 12.77
CA ASN A 8 -9.09 6.95 11.89
C ASN A 8 -9.98 6.68 10.67
N ILE A 9 -9.54 7.09 9.49
CA ILE A 9 -10.24 6.85 8.22
C ILE A 9 -9.55 5.69 7.52
N ASP A 10 -10.27 4.57 7.38
CA ASP A 10 -9.80 3.45 6.59
C ASP A 10 -10.17 3.63 5.11
N GLY A 11 -9.24 4.20 4.34
CA GLY A 11 -9.37 4.39 2.90
C GLY A 11 -8.79 5.71 2.38
N ASN A 12 -9.21 6.08 1.18
CA ASN A 12 -8.85 7.34 0.53
C ASN A 12 -9.79 8.47 0.95
N VAL A 13 -9.24 9.66 1.16
CA VAL A 13 -10.01 10.89 1.41
C VAL A 13 -9.88 11.81 0.20
N TYR A 14 -11.00 12.37 -0.25
CA TYR A 14 -11.04 13.35 -1.33
C TYR A 14 -11.63 14.66 -0.80
N ALA A 15 -10.87 15.75 -0.93
CA ALA A 15 -11.29 17.08 -0.58
C ALA A 15 -11.33 17.96 -1.82
N ILE A 16 -12.51 18.46 -2.15
CA ILE A 16 -12.75 19.20 -3.37
C ILE A 16 -13.28 20.58 -3.00
N ASN A 17 -12.47 21.60 -3.24
CA ASN A 17 -12.80 23.02 -3.09
C ASN A 17 -13.38 23.33 -1.70
N CYS A 18 -12.77 22.76 -0.65
CA CYS A 18 -13.23 22.90 0.71
C CYS A 18 -12.09 23.25 1.68
N LYS A 19 -12.47 23.66 2.88
CA LYS A 19 -11.54 23.86 3.99
C LYS A 19 -11.62 22.66 4.93
N ILE A 20 -10.47 22.05 5.22
CA ILE A 20 -10.35 20.94 6.16
C ILE A 20 -9.45 21.38 7.32
N GLU A 21 -9.94 21.14 8.54
CA GLU A 21 -9.16 21.31 9.76
C GLU A 21 -8.92 19.93 10.37
N CYS A 22 -7.65 19.52 10.41
CA CYS A 22 -7.23 18.28 11.04
C CYS A 22 -6.75 18.58 12.47
N ARG A 23 -7.48 18.07 13.47
CA ARG A 23 -7.08 18.13 14.87
C ARG A 23 -6.05 17.03 15.20
N GLU A 24 -5.86 16.67 16.47
CA GLU A 24 -4.77 15.78 16.86
C GLU A 24 -5.04 14.32 16.45
N ASN A 25 -3.98 13.61 16.05
CA ASN A 25 -4.02 12.17 15.75
C ASN A 25 -5.02 11.73 14.67
N VAL A 26 -5.23 12.54 13.63
CA VAL A 26 -5.97 12.10 12.44
C VAL A 26 -5.12 11.15 11.61
N LYS A 27 -5.63 9.93 11.39
CA LYS A 27 -4.99 8.92 10.56
C LYS A 27 -5.86 8.61 9.36
N ILE A 28 -5.24 8.55 8.19
CA ILE A 28 -5.86 8.07 6.95
C ILE A 28 -5.08 6.82 6.56
N SER A 29 -5.72 5.70 6.24
CA SER A 29 -4.97 4.45 5.98
C SER A 29 -4.36 4.39 4.59
N MET A 30 -4.84 5.23 3.65
CA MET A 30 -4.36 5.31 2.27
C MET A 30 -3.94 6.75 1.92
N GLN A 31 -4.63 7.41 0.98
CA GLN A 31 -4.20 8.69 0.42
C GLN A 31 -5.19 9.81 0.71
N PHE A 32 -4.66 11.04 0.81
CA PHE A 32 -5.46 12.24 0.96
C PHE A 32 -5.32 13.13 -0.27
N PHE A 33 -6.36 13.18 -1.09
CA PHE A 33 -6.37 13.92 -2.34
C PHE A 33 -7.08 15.26 -2.21
N ILE A 34 -6.49 16.30 -2.80
CA ILE A 34 -7.02 17.67 -2.73
C ILE A 34 -7.14 18.33 -4.09
N SER A 35 -8.17 19.12 -4.31
CA SER A 35 -8.17 20.09 -5.41
C SER A 35 -7.28 21.29 -5.07
N LYS A 36 -6.77 22.00 -6.09
CA LYS A 36 -5.93 23.20 -5.95
C LYS A 36 -6.54 24.30 -5.04
N GLY A 37 -7.87 24.38 -4.98
CA GLY A 37 -8.58 25.36 -4.14
C GLY A 37 -8.82 24.90 -2.69
N THR A 38 -8.32 23.73 -2.29
CA THR A 38 -8.52 23.16 -0.96
C THR A 38 -7.51 23.72 0.02
N ILE A 39 -7.99 24.13 1.21
CA ILE A 39 -7.15 24.65 2.28
C ILE A 39 -7.13 23.61 3.41
N ILE A 40 -5.95 23.13 3.77
CA ILE A 40 -5.77 22.20 4.91
C ILE A 40 -5.00 22.88 6.02
N ASN A 41 -5.59 22.87 7.22
CA ASN A 41 -4.96 23.33 8.44
C ASN A 41 -4.61 22.13 9.32
N TYR A 42 -3.32 21.90 9.55
CA TYR A 42 -2.83 20.87 10.47
C TYR A 42 -2.55 21.49 11.83
N LYS A 43 -3.19 20.97 12.89
CA LYS A 43 -2.81 21.30 14.27
C LYS A 43 -1.67 20.41 14.80
N SER A 44 -1.46 19.21 14.23
CA SER A 44 -0.37 18.31 14.60
C SER A 44 0.45 17.87 13.38
N GLN A 45 1.74 17.58 13.60
CA GLN A 45 2.77 17.42 12.57
C GLN A 45 2.85 16.01 11.95
N LYS A 46 1.99 15.08 12.39
CA LYS A 46 1.91 13.72 11.84
C LYS A 46 0.60 13.55 11.08
N CYS A 47 0.54 14.06 9.86
CA CYS A 47 -0.53 13.72 8.94
C CYS A 47 0.07 13.44 7.56
N ILE A 48 -0.54 12.46 6.89
CA ILE A 48 -0.25 12.11 5.50
C ILE A 48 -0.26 13.37 4.63
N PHE A 49 0.80 13.51 3.82
CA PHE A 49 0.94 14.65 2.92
C PHE A 49 -0.20 14.62 1.89
N PRO A 50 -0.92 15.73 1.70
CA PRO A 50 -2.00 15.79 0.74
C PRO A 50 -1.43 15.79 -0.66
N ILE A 51 -2.06 15.04 -1.55
CA ILE A 51 -1.69 14.91 -2.95
C ILE A 51 -2.61 15.80 -3.78
N GLU A 52 -2.05 16.82 -4.43
CA GLU A 52 -2.84 17.66 -5.33
C GLU A 52 -3.28 16.88 -6.56
N TRP A 53 -4.56 17.02 -6.88
CA TRP A 53 -5.19 16.36 -8.01
C TRP A 53 -4.53 16.75 -9.34
N ASN A 54 -4.00 15.76 -10.04
CA ASN A 54 -3.59 15.89 -11.44
C ASN A 54 -3.88 14.61 -12.24
N THR A 55 -3.96 14.73 -13.57
CA THR A 55 -4.26 13.62 -14.49
C THR A 55 -3.24 12.48 -14.40
N LYS A 56 -1.97 12.80 -14.15
CA LYS A 56 -0.91 11.80 -14.03
C LYS A 56 -1.15 10.85 -12.84
N ILE A 57 -1.45 11.38 -11.65
CA ILE A 57 -1.64 10.59 -10.43
C ILE A 57 -3.01 9.89 -10.41
N HIS A 58 -4.04 10.50 -11.01
CA HIS A 58 -5.42 9.97 -10.93
C HIS A 58 -5.87 9.13 -12.12
N HIS A 59 -5.17 9.18 -13.24
CA HIS A 59 -5.53 8.44 -14.44
C HIS A 59 -4.36 7.61 -14.96
N ASP A 60 -3.24 8.25 -15.32
CA ASP A 60 -2.18 7.58 -16.05
C ASP A 60 -1.43 6.54 -15.21
N ILE A 61 -1.06 6.91 -13.97
CA ILE A 61 -0.37 6.00 -13.05
C ILE A 61 -1.27 4.81 -12.65
N PRO A 62 -2.53 5.01 -12.22
CA PRO A 62 -3.43 3.90 -11.92
C PRO A 62 -3.62 2.93 -13.08
N ILE A 63 -3.80 3.42 -14.31
CA ILE A 63 -3.92 2.57 -15.50
C ILE A 63 -2.64 1.76 -15.71
N LYS A 64 -1.48 2.39 -15.58
CA LYS A 64 -0.18 1.72 -15.75
C LYS A 64 0.06 0.66 -14.66
N LEU A 65 -0.26 0.97 -13.40
CA LEU A 65 -0.19 0.02 -12.29
C LEU A 65 -1.12 -1.17 -12.53
N PHE A 66 -2.36 -0.91 -12.96
CA PHE A 66 -3.34 -1.93 -13.27
C PHE A 66 -2.88 -2.87 -14.39
N ASP A 67 -2.39 -2.34 -15.52
CA ASP A 67 -1.88 -3.14 -16.64
C ASP A 67 -0.70 -4.04 -16.23
N LEU A 68 0.27 -3.50 -15.52
CA LEU A 68 1.42 -4.26 -15.03
C LEU A 68 1.02 -5.34 -14.02
N ASN A 69 0.10 -5.02 -13.10
CA ASN A 69 -0.40 -5.98 -12.12
C ASN A 69 -1.18 -7.12 -12.81
N ASN A 70 -1.99 -6.80 -13.83
CA ASN A 70 -2.67 -7.81 -14.63
C ASN A 70 -1.69 -8.71 -15.39
N LYS A 71 -0.60 -8.15 -15.93
CA LYS A 71 0.47 -8.95 -16.54
C LYS A 71 1.13 -9.86 -15.51
N ALA A 72 1.40 -9.38 -14.30
CA ALA A 72 1.95 -10.23 -13.24
C ALA A 72 1.00 -11.39 -12.90
N ASN A 73 -0.28 -11.11 -12.67
CA ASN A 73 -1.30 -12.11 -12.38
C ASN A 73 -1.48 -13.11 -13.53
N TYR A 74 -1.47 -12.64 -14.77
CA TYR A 74 -1.50 -13.51 -15.95
C TYR A 74 -0.35 -14.52 -15.94
N TYR A 75 0.88 -14.08 -15.68
CA TYR A 75 2.04 -14.97 -15.61
C TYR A 75 2.00 -15.89 -14.39
N LEU A 76 1.46 -15.43 -13.26
CA LEU A 76 1.25 -16.24 -12.07
C LEU A 76 0.29 -17.41 -12.34
N LEU A 77 -0.85 -17.14 -13.00
CA LEU A 77 -1.83 -18.17 -13.40
C LEU A 77 -1.24 -19.18 -14.37
N LYS A 78 -0.27 -18.76 -15.20
CA LYS A 78 0.49 -19.65 -16.10
C LYS A 78 1.68 -20.34 -15.43
N LYS A 79 1.86 -20.19 -14.11
CA LYS A 79 3.00 -20.70 -13.32
C LYS A 79 4.37 -20.23 -13.87
N LYS A 80 4.42 -19.11 -14.58
CA LYS A 80 5.64 -18.49 -15.11
C LYS A 80 6.19 -17.48 -14.09
N PHE A 81 6.66 -18.00 -12.95
CA PHE A 81 6.99 -17.19 -11.78
C PHE A 81 8.05 -16.12 -12.02
N THR A 82 9.12 -16.41 -12.77
CA THR A 82 10.16 -15.43 -13.10
C THR A 82 9.58 -14.21 -13.82
N LYS A 83 8.65 -14.42 -14.75
CA LYS A 83 7.99 -13.30 -15.45
C LYS A 83 7.04 -12.54 -14.52
N ALA A 84 6.28 -13.25 -13.68
CA ALA A 84 5.40 -12.62 -12.70
C ALA A 84 6.17 -11.70 -11.74
N ILE A 85 7.32 -12.15 -11.22
CA ILE A 85 8.21 -11.37 -10.35
C ILE A 85 8.66 -10.08 -11.05
N VAL A 86 9.11 -10.16 -12.32
CA VAL A 86 9.55 -8.98 -13.07
C VAL A 86 8.44 -7.93 -13.20
N TYR A 87 7.20 -8.35 -13.46
CA TYR A 87 6.07 -7.42 -13.56
C TYR A 87 5.67 -6.84 -12.19
N LEU A 88 5.68 -7.66 -11.13
CA LEU A 88 5.43 -7.18 -9.77
C LEU A 88 6.49 -6.17 -9.32
N GLN A 89 7.77 -6.43 -9.54
CA GLN A 89 8.84 -5.49 -9.20
C GLN A 89 8.70 -4.16 -9.94
N LYS A 90 8.29 -4.17 -11.21
CA LYS A 90 8.00 -2.94 -11.97
C LYS A 90 6.83 -2.15 -11.36
N VAL A 91 5.79 -2.85 -10.93
CA VAL A 91 4.61 -2.21 -10.30
C VAL A 91 4.95 -1.67 -8.92
N ILE A 92 5.76 -2.39 -8.13
CA ILE A 92 6.26 -1.94 -6.83
C ILE A 92 7.12 -0.68 -6.99
N GLN A 93 8.01 -0.63 -7.99
CA GLN A 93 8.82 0.56 -8.22
C GLN A 93 7.95 1.80 -8.46
N ILE A 94 6.98 1.71 -9.37
CA ILE A 94 6.08 2.82 -9.67
C ILE A 94 5.22 3.17 -8.44
N ALA A 95 4.72 2.15 -7.73
CA ALA A 95 3.91 2.35 -6.53
C ALA A 95 4.71 3.05 -5.42
N ASN A 96 5.96 2.67 -5.19
CA ASN A 96 6.86 3.33 -4.23
C ASN A 96 7.09 4.79 -4.62
N ASP A 97 7.40 5.05 -5.89
CA ASP A 97 7.66 6.39 -6.40
C ASP A 97 6.41 7.30 -6.31
N THR A 98 5.20 6.72 -6.29
CA THR A 98 3.95 7.47 -6.28
C THR A 98 3.34 7.59 -4.88
N PHE A 99 3.47 6.55 -4.06
CA PHE A 99 2.70 6.38 -2.83
C PHE A 99 3.54 6.25 -1.57
N ASP A 100 4.87 6.14 -1.68
CA ASP A 100 5.80 5.79 -0.60
C ASP A 100 5.78 4.30 -0.20
N ILE A 101 6.88 3.82 0.38
CA ILE A 101 7.06 2.44 0.83
C ILE A 101 6.11 2.07 1.97
N GLU A 102 5.66 3.05 2.77
CA GLU A 102 4.71 2.83 3.87
C GLU A 102 3.25 2.71 3.40
N HIS A 103 2.98 2.75 2.10
CA HIS A 103 1.62 2.67 1.58
C HIS A 103 1.06 1.23 1.57
N LEU A 104 -0.21 1.07 1.92
CA LEU A 104 -0.84 -0.25 2.00
C LEU A 104 -0.85 -1.00 0.65
N TYR A 105 -1.01 -0.28 -0.47
CA TYR A 105 -0.91 -0.89 -1.81
C TYR A 105 0.49 -1.47 -2.06
N VAL A 106 1.55 -0.77 -1.64
CA VAL A 106 2.92 -1.27 -1.73
C VAL A 106 3.10 -2.51 -0.85
N ALA A 107 2.56 -2.50 0.37
CA ALA A 107 2.58 -3.66 1.26
C ALA A 107 1.91 -4.89 0.62
N ALA A 108 0.73 -4.73 -0.01
CA ALA A 108 0.02 -5.82 -0.69
C ALA A 108 0.82 -6.40 -1.87
N LEU A 109 1.54 -5.56 -2.61
CA LEU A 109 2.41 -6.00 -3.70
C LEU A 109 3.65 -6.76 -3.19
N ASN A 110 4.25 -6.31 -2.08
CA ASN A 110 5.35 -7.03 -1.43
C ASN A 110 4.89 -8.39 -0.88
N ASP A 111 3.74 -8.45 -0.22
CA ASP A 111 3.16 -9.73 0.22
C ASP A 111 2.92 -10.68 -0.97
N SER A 112 2.46 -10.14 -2.11
CA SER A 112 2.32 -10.92 -3.35
C SER A 112 3.66 -11.46 -3.87
N LEU A 113 4.74 -10.67 -3.80
CA LEU A 113 6.09 -11.18 -4.09
C LEU A 113 6.52 -12.27 -3.10
N GLY A 114 6.27 -12.07 -1.80
CA GLY A 114 6.57 -13.03 -0.75
C GLY A 114 5.89 -14.39 -1.00
N VAL A 115 4.61 -14.39 -1.36
CA VAL A 115 3.84 -15.58 -1.75
C VAL A 115 4.42 -16.26 -3.00
N ILE A 116 4.89 -15.50 -3.99
CA ILE A 116 5.52 -16.10 -5.17
C ILE A 116 6.85 -16.76 -4.82
N TYR A 117 7.68 -16.09 -4.00
CA TYR A 117 8.94 -16.66 -3.54
C TYR A 117 8.74 -17.94 -2.72
N LEU A 118 7.69 -17.97 -1.89
CA LEU A 118 7.26 -19.18 -1.19
C LEU A 118 6.96 -20.33 -2.16
N LYS A 119 6.20 -20.06 -3.22
CA LYS A 119 5.81 -21.06 -4.23
C LYS A 119 6.98 -21.65 -5.02
N ILE A 120 8.09 -20.92 -5.14
CA ILE A 120 9.29 -21.37 -5.86
C ILE A 120 10.41 -21.86 -4.93
N GLY A 121 10.14 -22.00 -3.63
CA GLY A 121 11.08 -22.53 -2.65
C GLY A 121 12.20 -21.57 -2.24
N GLN A 122 12.07 -20.27 -2.51
CA GLN A 122 13.01 -19.25 -2.04
C GLN A 122 12.48 -18.65 -0.73
N TYR A 123 12.57 -19.42 0.34
CA TYR A 123 11.93 -19.10 1.63
C TYR A 123 12.52 -17.85 2.29
N ASP A 124 13.84 -17.63 2.23
CA ASP A 124 14.47 -16.42 2.78
C ASP A 124 13.89 -15.13 2.17
N LYS A 125 13.73 -15.10 0.85
CA LYS A 125 13.10 -13.96 0.16
C LYS A 125 11.62 -13.84 0.49
N SER A 126 10.93 -14.97 0.64
CA SER A 126 9.53 -14.97 1.05
C SER A 126 9.37 -14.24 2.39
N ILE A 127 10.23 -14.56 3.36
CA ILE A 127 10.25 -13.91 4.68
C ILE A 127 10.52 -12.41 4.54
N GLU A 128 11.58 -12.02 3.83
CA GLU A 128 11.95 -10.62 3.62
C GLU A 128 10.75 -9.78 3.12
N TYR A 129 10.10 -10.24 2.05
CA TYR A 129 8.98 -9.50 1.46
C TYR A 129 7.71 -9.52 2.32
N CYS A 130 7.42 -10.64 3.02
CA CYS A 130 6.30 -10.72 3.94
C CYS A 130 6.51 -9.85 5.21
N GLU A 131 7.75 -9.69 5.69
CA GLU A 131 8.08 -8.81 6.81
C GLU A 131 7.90 -7.33 6.46
N ILE A 132 8.33 -6.93 5.24
CA ILE A 132 8.08 -5.57 4.73
C ILE A 132 6.58 -5.27 4.72
N ALA A 133 5.77 -6.19 4.18
CA ALA A 133 4.32 -6.04 4.14
C ALA A 133 3.69 -6.00 5.54
N LEU A 134 4.13 -6.89 6.44
CA LEU A 134 3.63 -6.97 7.82
C LEU A 134 3.92 -5.68 8.59
N LYS A 135 5.12 -5.11 8.45
CA LYS A 135 5.51 -3.86 9.13
C LYS A 135 4.55 -2.73 8.79
N VAL A 136 4.21 -2.58 7.50
CA VAL A 136 3.27 -1.56 7.04
C VAL A 136 1.86 -1.84 7.56
N ARG A 137 1.38 -3.09 7.43
CA ARG A 137 0.06 -3.50 7.92
C ARG A 137 -0.09 -3.29 9.43
N LEU A 138 0.92 -3.61 10.24
CA LEU A 138 0.93 -3.35 11.68
C LEU A 138 0.88 -1.85 11.99
N THR A 139 1.65 -1.06 11.25
CA THR A 139 1.69 0.40 11.42
C THR A 139 0.33 1.02 11.11
N ILE A 140 -0.37 0.56 10.07
CA ILE A 140 -1.65 1.12 9.62
C ILE A 140 -2.82 0.58 10.44
N PHE A 141 -2.90 -0.73 10.65
CA PHE A 141 -4.08 -1.39 11.20
C PHE A 141 -3.97 -1.82 12.66
N GLY A 142 -2.79 -1.74 13.30
CA GLY A 142 -2.57 -2.33 14.62
C GLY A 142 -2.42 -3.84 14.51
N THR A 143 -3.01 -4.63 15.41
CA THR A 143 -2.81 -6.10 15.47
C THR A 143 -4.02 -6.93 15.06
N SER A 144 -5.20 -6.31 14.92
CA SER A 144 -6.48 -7.04 14.87
C SER A 144 -7.08 -7.18 13.47
N HIS A 145 -6.41 -6.66 12.45
CA HIS A 145 -6.89 -6.71 11.06
C HIS A 145 -6.53 -8.04 10.38
N ILE A 146 -7.43 -8.53 9.51
CA ILE A 146 -7.31 -9.84 8.85
C ILE A 146 -6.01 -9.98 8.05
N ASP A 147 -5.55 -8.91 7.42
CA ASP A 147 -4.30 -8.91 6.64
C ASP A 147 -3.06 -9.21 7.48
N ILE A 148 -3.09 -8.92 8.78
CA ILE A 148 -2.00 -9.23 9.71
C ILE A 148 -1.97 -10.74 9.97
N THR A 149 -3.12 -11.36 10.14
CA THR A 149 -3.23 -12.82 10.26
C THR A 149 -2.70 -13.52 9.01
N ILE A 150 -3.01 -13.00 7.81
CA ILE A 150 -2.50 -13.53 6.54
C ILE A 150 -0.96 -13.39 6.48
N SER A 151 -0.42 -12.22 6.84
CA SER A 151 1.03 -12.01 6.92
C SER A 151 1.71 -12.98 7.87
N PHE A 152 1.17 -13.18 9.08
CA PHE A 152 1.73 -14.12 10.05
C PHE A 152 1.65 -15.57 9.56
N TYR A 153 0.57 -15.95 8.90
CA TYR A 153 0.45 -17.28 8.30
C TYR A 153 1.54 -17.50 7.23
N ASN A 154 1.74 -16.54 6.32
CA ASN A 154 2.75 -16.64 5.28
C ASN A 154 4.17 -16.72 5.88
N LEU A 155 4.46 -15.90 6.89
CA LEU A 155 5.75 -15.94 7.60
C LEU A 155 5.97 -17.25 8.34
N GLY A 156 4.98 -17.72 9.10
CA GLY A 156 5.06 -18.98 9.83
C GLY A 156 5.27 -20.16 8.88
N PHE A 157 4.57 -20.18 7.75
CA PHE A 157 4.77 -21.20 6.73
C PHE A 157 6.15 -21.10 6.09
N ALA A 158 6.64 -19.90 5.74
CA ALA A 158 7.97 -19.73 5.15
C ALA A 158 9.08 -20.17 6.13
N ASN A 159 8.98 -19.79 7.41
CA ASN A 159 9.94 -20.17 8.46
C ASN A 159 9.95 -21.68 8.73
N PHE A 160 8.80 -22.35 8.62
CA PHE A 160 8.72 -23.81 8.78
C PHE A 160 9.45 -24.57 7.66
N MET A 161 9.61 -23.95 6.50
CA MET A 161 10.19 -24.59 5.31
C MET A 161 11.71 -24.39 5.15
N ILE A 162 12.34 -23.63 6.06
CA ILE A 162 13.80 -23.43 6.14
C ILE A 162 14.40 -24.52 7.03
#